data_AF-A0A7Y3EMN4-F1
#
_entry.id   AF-A0A7Y3EMN4-F1
#
_cell.length_a   1.000
_cell.length_b   1.000
_cell.length_c   1.000
_cell.angle_alpha   90.00
_cell.angle_beta   90.00
_cell.angle_gamma   90.00
#
_symmetry.space_group_name_H-M   'P 1'
#
loop_
_entity.id
_entity.type
_entity.pdbx_description
1 polymer ?
#
loop_
_entity_poly.entity_id
_entity_poly.type
_entity_poly.pdbx_seq_one_letter_code
_entity_poly.pdbx_strand_id
1 'polypeptide(L)' 'MTRKADKRGRFSKVSSNLYVALVHYPVVNKNGDVIASAVTNLDLHDIARAAKTYEIK' A
#
# COMPACT_ATOMS: atom_id res chain seq x y z
N MET A 1 5.24 10.28 47.72
CA MET A 1 6.41 10.35 46.81
C MET A 1 6.82 8.90 46.55
N THR A 2 6.24 8.19 45.57
CA THR A 2 6.60 8.22 44.14
C THR A 2 5.43 7.79 43.23
N ARG A 3 5.00 8.74 42.38
CA ARG A 3 4.61 8.66 40.95
C ARG A 3 4.62 7.24 40.32
N LYS A 4 3.75 6.81 39.40
CA LYS A 4 2.57 7.32 38.67
C LYS A 4 2.13 6.12 37.80
N ALA A 5 0.83 5.90 37.61
CA ALA A 5 0.29 4.83 36.78
C ALA A 5 0.84 4.85 35.33
N ASP A 6 1.40 3.72 34.85
CA ASP A 6 1.80 3.51 33.45
C ASP A 6 0.56 3.18 32.61
N LYS A 7 -0.15 4.23 32.20
CA LYS A 7 -1.29 4.18 31.27
C LYS A 7 -0.82 4.26 29.81
N ARG A 8 -0.03 3.30 29.34
CA ARG A 8 0.26 3.18 27.90
C ARG A 8 -0.42 1.95 27.34
N GLY A 9 -1.66 2.16 26.90
CA GLY A 9 -2.38 1.21 26.07
C GLY A 9 -1.48 0.79 24.91
N ARG A 10 -1.12 -0.49 24.91
CA ARG A 10 -0.35 -1.10 23.83
C ARG A 10 -1.26 -1.11 22.60
N PHE A 11 -1.06 -0.17 21.68
CA PHE A 11 -1.51 -0.35 20.31
C PHE A 11 -0.78 -1.59 19.79
N SER A 12 -1.47 -2.73 19.75
CA SER A 12 -1.00 -3.89 19.00
C SER A 12 -0.87 -3.45 17.55
N LYS A 13 0.36 -3.24 17.07
CA LYS A 13 0.63 -3.04 15.64
C LYS A 13 0.06 -4.27 14.93
N VAL A 14 -1.07 -4.10 14.24
CA VAL A 14 -1.64 -5.16 13.41
C VAL A 14 -0.59 -5.44 12.35
N SER A 15 0.13 -6.56 12.47
CA SER A 15 1.18 -6.97 11.55
C SER A 15 0.56 -7.58 10.30
N SER A 16 -0.31 -6.82 9.63
CA SER A 16 -0.79 -7.18 8.31
C SER A 16 0.35 -6.93 7.33
N ASN A 17 0.93 -7.99 6.76
CA ASN A 17 1.83 -7.83 5.63
C ASN A 17 0.98 -7.44 4.41
N LEU A 18 0.80 -6.12 4.23
CA LEU A 18 0.13 -5.54 3.08
C LEU A 18 1.16 -5.31 1.97
N TYR A 19 0.79 -5.69 0.75
CA TYR A 19 1.60 -5.53 -0.46
C TYR A 19 0.75 -4.87 -1.55
N VAL A 20 1.39 -4.13 -2.44
CA VAL A 20 0.75 -3.51 -3.61
C VAL A 20 1.50 -3.93 -4.87
N ALA A 21 0.77 -4.26 -5.93
CA ALA A 21 1.34 -4.65 -7.21
C ALA A 21 0.65 -3.90 -8.35
N LEU A 22 1.45 -3.40 -9.31
CA LEU A 22 0.94 -2.82 -10.55
C LEU A 22 0.91 -3.92 -11.62
N VAL A 23 -0.28 -4.46 -11.88
CA VAL A 23 -0.46 -5.50 -12.90
C VAL A 23 -0.65 -4.85 -14.26
N HIS A 24 0.25 -5.18 -15.17
CA HIS A 24 0.31 -4.59 -16.49
C HIS A 24 -0.29 -5.45 -17.60
N TYR A 25 -0.24 -6.75 -17.36
CA TYR A 25 -0.78 -7.81 -18.19
C TYR A 25 -1.16 -8.96 -17.24
N PRO A 26 -2.29 -9.63 -17.46
CA PRO A 26 -3.34 -9.32 -18.44
C PRO A 26 -4.26 -8.19 -17.94
N VAL A 27 -4.59 -7.22 -18.80
CA VAL A 27 -5.61 -6.19 -18.51
C VAL A 27 -6.57 -6.03 -19.69
N VAL A 28 -7.82 -5.65 -19.43
CA VAL A 28 -8.87 -5.54 -20.46
C VAL A 28 -8.92 -4.12 -21.01
N ASN A 29 -8.85 -3.97 -22.33
CA ASN A 29 -9.00 -2.68 -22.99
C ASN A 29 -10.50 -2.29 -23.14
N LYS A 30 -10.76 -1.07 -23.62
CA LYS A 30 -12.15 -0.58 -23.84
C LYS A 30 -12.97 -1.40 -24.85
N ASN A 31 -12.31 -2.19 -25.69
CA ASN A 31 -12.93 -3.07 -26.69
C ASN A 31 -13.18 -4.48 -26.14
N GLY A 32 -12.73 -4.78 -24.91
CA GLY A 32 -12.85 -6.10 -24.30
C GLY A 32 -11.66 -7.03 -24.52
N ASP A 33 -10.60 -6.60 -25.21
CA ASP A 33 -9.44 -7.45 -25.49
C ASP A 33 -8.44 -7.45 -24.33
N VAL A 34 -7.78 -8.60 -24.11
CA VAL A 34 -6.68 -8.72 -23.16
C VAL A 34 -5.40 -8.14 -23.78
N ILE A 35 -4.88 -7.07 -23.18
CA ILE A 35 -3.68 -6.36 -23.63
C ILE A 35 -2.66 -6.25 -22.50
N ALA A 36 -1.43 -5.86 -22.86
CA ALA A 36 -0.50 -5.21 -21.95
C ALA A 36 -0.75 -3.69 -22.05
N SER A 37 -0.91 -2.96 -20.93
CA SER A 37 -1.15 -1.51 -20.98
C SER A 37 0.16 -0.72 -21.29
N ALA A 38 0.30 0.56 -20.91
CA ALA A 38 1.63 1.18 -20.76
C ALA A 38 1.93 1.48 -19.26
N VAL A 39 3.12 1.15 -18.76
CA VAL A 39 3.50 1.50 -17.38
C VAL A 39 3.87 2.98 -17.39
N THR A 40 3.08 3.82 -16.73
CA THR A 40 3.42 5.23 -16.63
C THR A 40 4.31 5.46 -15.40
N ASN A 41 5.36 6.27 -15.55
CA ASN A 41 6.19 6.68 -14.42
C ASN A 41 5.37 7.45 -13.37
N LEU A 42 4.25 8.06 -13.77
CA LEU A 42 3.35 8.79 -12.88
C LEU A 42 2.69 7.85 -11.86
N ASP A 43 2.15 6.72 -12.30
CA ASP A 43 1.50 5.73 -11.42
C ASP A 43 2.47 5.17 -10.37
N LEU A 44 3.74 4.96 -10.75
CA LEU A 44 4.76 4.43 -9.84
C LEU A 44 5.05 5.40 -8.68
N HIS A 45 5.16 6.70 -8.95
CA HIS A 45 5.42 7.70 -7.92
C HIS A 45 4.24 7.86 -6.96
N ASP A 46 3.02 7.83 -7.49
CA ASP A 46 1.82 7.93 -6.66
C ASP A 46 1.59 6.68 -5.81
N ILE A 47 1.79 5.49 -6.37
CA ILE A 47 1.75 4.22 -5.62
C ILE A 47 2.83 4.20 -4.54
N ALA A 48 4.06 4.65 -4.83
CA ALA A 48 5.14 4.69 -3.85
C ALA A 48 4.82 5.64 -2.68
N ARG A 49 4.21 6.81 -2.96
CA ARG A 49 3.79 7.76 -1.93
C ARG A 49 2.67 7.19 -1.06
N ALA A 50 1.68 6.54 -1.66
CA ALA A 50 0.61 5.87 -0.94
C ALA A 50 1.15 4.71 -0.07
N ALA A 51 2.02 3.87 -0.63
CA ALA A 51 2.67 2.77 0.09
C ALA A 51 3.44 3.28 1.32
N LYS A 52 4.17 4.40 1.18
CA LYS A 52 4.87 5.02 2.30
C LYS A 52 3.93 5.58 3.37
N THR A 53 2.79 6.13 2.99
CA THR A 53 1.80 6.71 3.90
C THR A 53 1.13 5.64 4.77
N TYR A 54 0.90 4.45 4.21
CA TYR A 54 0.25 3.34 4.90
C TYR A 54 1.21 2.31 5.48
N GLU A 55 2.52 2.59 5.49
CA GLU A 55 3.56 1.65 5.94
C GLU A 55 3.47 0.26 5.27
N ILE A 56 3.13 0.23 3.97
CA ILE A 56 3.09 -0.98 3.15
C ILE A 56 4.54 -1.52 3.02
N LYS A 57 4.72 -2.84 3.08
CA LYS A 57 6.03 -3.51 3.02
C LYS A 57 6.48 -3.80 1.60
#